data_AF-A0A512APE6-F1
#
_entry.id   AF-A0A512APE6-F1
#
_cell.length_a   1.000
_cell.length_b   1.000
_cell.length_c   1.000
_cell.angle_alpha   90.00
_cell.angle_beta   90.00
_cell.angle_gamma   90.00
#
_symmetry.space_group_name_H-M   'P 1'
#
loop_
_entity.id
_entity.type
_entity.pdbx_description
1 polymer ?
#
loop_
_entity_poly.entity_id
_entity_poly.type
_entity_poly.pdbx_seq_one_letter_code
_entity_poly.pdbx_strand_id
1 'polypeptide(L)'
;MAEEGNAESGDFRDKLRRQSAHWLVLPELFEHFEDYAQDGRVRVIAELNIMFKGGLEAARAAALAVLAAANIDSKRLRQARQTPSKLNLFLSLTLAELRTLDQLKRGRRPDPFPIYKVWADQKLKPFAGKPLRTIKADACLATFNAHGRDIVVAVADSGIDGRHAHFVQYKNLENLPDGLRHCDFSKDGKSHGRSALRDEYGHGTHVAGIIAGSYMAQGEGAVTILRQEHIEDSEHLGDEGETQTIAEHNKSPIELRGVAPEAKLLSLKVLDADGSGYASNLIAALEYVFDLNDSGRKTKVHCLNLSLGYPFEAAWYAAGQSPVCVAVTRLVRSGVVVVAAAGNDGSIMLQPEGAGRAKRIGLAQSINDPGNAEAAITVGSTHGESPHLYGVSYFSSRGPTADGRMKPDLLAPGERILSCSPRSAVERQVRTAPGTRITAESICYREESGTSMAAPHVAGAVAAFLSVQNEFIGRPEEVKKVFMDTCTDLGRTREFQGAGLIDMMRAIQSV
;
A
#
# COMPACT_ATOMS: atom_id res chain seq x y z
N MET A 1 -41.25 47.33 29.08
CA MET A 1 -40.69 46.24 29.91
C MET A 1 -39.86 45.35 29.01
N ALA A 2 -38.60 45.17 29.39
CA ALA A 2 -37.62 44.17 28.96
C ALA A 2 -37.10 44.18 27.50
N GLU A 3 -35.87 44.68 27.41
CA GLU A 3 -34.83 44.38 26.42
C GLU A 3 -34.31 42.92 26.51
N GLU A 4 -33.51 42.56 25.50
CA GLU A 4 -32.49 41.50 25.41
C GLU A 4 -32.89 40.06 24.99
N GLY A 5 -32.22 39.60 23.92
CA GLY A 5 -32.23 38.23 23.43
C GLY A 5 -31.31 38.06 22.22
N ASN A 6 -30.01 38.33 22.40
CA ASN A 6 -28.99 38.23 21.36
C ASN A 6 -28.11 36.97 21.56
N ALA A 7 -27.95 36.20 20.48
CA ALA A 7 -26.81 35.35 20.11
C ALA A 7 -26.18 34.36 21.12
N GLU A 8 -26.52 33.07 21.02
CA GLU A 8 -25.59 31.96 21.32
C GLU A 8 -25.85 30.74 20.41
N SER A 9 -25.36 30.78 19.17
CA SER A 9 -25.18 29.58 18.32
C SER A 9 -23.78 29.56 17.71
N GLY A 10 -22.77 29.79 18.55
CA GLY A 10 -21.37 29.63 18.20
C GLY A 10 -21.00 28.15 18.18
N ASP A 11 -20.66 27.66 16.98
CA ASP A 11 -20.22 26.32 16.63
C ASP A 11 -19.34 25.66 17.70
N PHE A 12 -19.73 24.47 18.16
CA PHE A 12 -18.99 23.67 19.15
C PHE A 12 -17.54 23.41 18.70
N ARG A 13 -17.30 23.34 17.38
CA ARG A 13 -15.96 23.25 16.78
C ARG A 13 -15.15 24.53 16.95
N ASP A 14 -15.79 25.69 16.97
CA ASP A 14 -15.14 26.98 17.27
C ASP A 14 -14.83 27.12 18.77
N LYS A 15 -15.70 26.60 19.66
CA LYS A 15 -15.40 26.49 21.10
C LYS A 15 -14.19 25.57 21.34
N LEU A 16 -14.12 24.41 20.69
CA LEU A 16 -12.97 23.49 20.75
C LEU A 16 -11.70 24.07 20.11
N ARG A 17 -11.80 24.79 18.97
CA ARG A 17 -10.66 25.51 18.37
C ARG A 17 -10.16 26.63 19.27
N ARG A 18 -11.05 27.39 19.92
CA ARG A 18 -10.67 28.44 20.88
C ARG A 18 -10.06 27.87 22.17
N GLN A 19 -10.58 26.74 22.67
CA GLN A 19 -10.01 26.04 23.82
C GLN A 19 -8.64 25.42 23.51
N SER A 20 -8.48 24.71 22.38
CA SER A 20 -7.22 24.08 21.99
C SER A 20 -6.12 25.05 21.55
N ALA A 21 -6.48 26.28 21.12
CA ALA A 21 -5.50 27.33 20.78
C ALA A 21 -4.74 27.88 22.02
N HIS A 22 -5.28 27.72 23.23
CA HIS A 22 -4.66 28.23 24.47
C HIS A 22 -3.53 27.34 25.00
N TRP A 23 -3.58 26.04 24.72
CA TRP A 23 -2.61 25.08 25.24
C TRP A 23 -1.39 24.99 24.30
N LEU A 24 -0.20 24.95 24.88
CA LEU A 24 1.04 24.59 24.18
C LEU A 24 1.18 23.07 24.14
N VAL A 25 0.86 22.43 25.26
CA VAL A 25 0.87 20.98 25.47
C VAL A 25 -0.57 20.51 25.60
N LEU A 26 -0.95 19.51 24.81
CA LEU A 26 -2.31 18.95 24.86
C LEU A 26 -2.63 18.39 26.27
N PRO A 27 -3.81 18.68 26.85
CA PRO A 27 -4.24 18.15 28.15
C PRO A 27 -4.08 16.63 28.28
N GLU A 28 -4.33 15.91 27.20
CA GLU A 28 -4.24 14.46 27.10
C GLU A 28 -2.80 13.96 27.35
N LEU A 29 -1.77 14.75 26.99
CA LEU A 29 -0.38 14.41 27.27
C LEU A 29 -0.05 14.53 28.77
N PHE A 30 -0.75 15.39 29.51
CA PHE A 30 -0.61 15.49 30.96
C PHE A 30 -1.33 14.36 31.69
N GLU A 31 -2.55 14.02 31.25
CA GLU A 31 -3.38 12.97 31.85
C GLU A 31 -2.76 11.57 31.65
N HIS A 32 -2.16 11.34 30.48
CA HIS A 32 -1.55 10.06 30.11
C HIS A 32 -0.02 10.08 30.14
N PHE A 33 0.60 10.98 30.92
CA PHE A 33 2.06 11.14 30.93
C PHE A 33 2.79 9.82 31.28
N GLU A 34 2.29 9.08 32.27
CA GLU A 34 2.90 7.82 32.71
C GLU A 34 2.85 6.73 31.62
N ASP A 35 1.82 6.75 30.77
CA ASP A 35 1.67 5.80 29.66
C ASP A 35 2.74 5.99 28.57
N TYR A 36 3.29 7.21 28.46
CA TYR A 36 4.29 7.58 27.46
C TYR A 36 5.71 7.70 28.04
N ALA A 37 5.85 7.73 29.36
CA ALA A 37 7.13 8.02 30.02
C ALA A 37 8.07 6.80 30.02
N GLN A 38 9.34 7.04 29.70
CA GLN A 38 10.44 6.11 29.94
C GLN A 38 11.43 6.78 30.89
N ASP A 39 11.75 6.14 32.02
CA ASP A 39 12.63 6.70 33.06
C ASP A 39 12.17 8.09 33.55
N GLY A 40 10.86 8.28 33.71
CA GLY A 40 10.26 9.53 34.18
C GLY A 40 10.23 10.68 33.16
N ARG A 41 10.52 10.41 31.88
CA ARG A 41 10.52 11.40 30.79
C ARG A 41 9.73 10.93 29.58
N VAL A 42 9.06 11.85 28.90
CA VAL A 42 8.36 11.61 27.62
C VAL A 42 9.14 12.26 26.49
N ARG A 43 9.29 11.53 25.38
CA ARG A 43 9.83 12.11 24.15
C ARG A 43 8.78 12.99 23.51
N VAL A 44 9.15 14.18 23.08
CA VAL A 44 8.22 15.15 22.48
C VAL A 44 8.79 15.84 21.25
N ILE A 45 7.89 16.24 20.37
CA ILE A 45 8.16 17.06 19.19
C ILE A 45 7.62 18.45 19.46
N ALA A 46 8.49 19.45 19.60
CA ALA A 46 8.11 20.85 19.70
C ALA A 46 8.16 21.49 18.31
N GLU A 47 6.99 21.79 17.75
CA GLU A 47 6.83 22.39 16.43
C GLU A 47 7.06 23.90 16.50
N LEU A 48 7.91 24.44 15.64
CA LEU A 48 8.22 25.87 15.58
C LEU A 48 7.10 26.64 14.90
N ASN A 49 6.84 27.84 15.39
CA ASN A 49 5.82 28.70 14.81
C ASN A 49 6.33 29.38 13.54
N ILE A 50 5.83 28.93 12.39
CA ILE A 50 6.16 29.51 11.08
C ILE A 50 5.76 30.98 10.93
N MET A 51 4.80 31.46 11.74
CA MET A 51 4.32 32.84 11.73
C MET A 51 5.12 33.75 12.68
N PHE A 52 6.21 33.26 13.27
CA PHE A 52 7.05 34.06 14.16
C PHE A 52 7.76 35.18 13.39
N LYS A 53 7.82 36.38 14.00
CA LYS A 53 8.53 37.53 13.41
C LYS A 53 10.01 37.20 13.23
N GLY A 54 10.52 37.32 12.01
CA GLY A 54 11.90 36.95 11.66
C GLY A 54 12.07 35.54 11.08
N GLY A 55 10.98 34.81 10.84
CA GLY A 55 10.99 33.50 10.18
C GLY A 55 11.45 32.36 11.09
N LEU A 56 11.69 31.20 10.48
CA LEU A 56 11.96 29.94 11.20
C LEU A 56 13.25 29.95 12.02
N GLU A 57 14.31 30.60 11.53
CA GLU A 57 15.58 30.70 12.27
C GLU A 57 15.42 31.57 13.54
N ALA A 58 14.68 32.67 13.45
CA ALA A 58 14.34 33.50 14.60
C ALA A 58 13.40 32.75 15.58
N ALA A 59 12.42 32.01 15.06
CA ALA A 59 11.54 31.16 15.85
C ALA A 59 12.34 30.11 16.65
N ARG A 60 13.33 29.49 15.99
CA ARG A 60 14.22 28.50 16.60
C ARG A 60 15.07 29.08 17.72
N ALA A 61 15.74 30.21 17.47
CA ALA A 61 16.53 30.89 18.50
C ALA A 61 15.68 31.31 19.70
N ALA A 62 14.49 31.85 19.44
CA ALA A 62 13.55 32.23 20.50
C ALA A 62 12.98 31.03 21.26
N ALA A 63 12.71 29.90 20.58
CA ALA A 63 12.27 28.67 21.20
C ALA A 63 13.36 28.10 22.13
N LEU A 64 14.63 28.13 21.71
CA LEU A 64 15.76 27.73 22.54
C LEU A 64 15.90 28.62 23.79
N ALA A 65 15.71 29.93 23.66
CA ALA A 65 15.71 30.85 24.80
C ALA A 65 14.57 30.55 25.79
N VAL A 66 13.38 30.19 25.28
CA VAL A 66 12.23 29.77 26.11
C VAL A 66 12.53 28.46 26.86
N LEU A 67 13.14 27.48 26.18
CA LEU A 67 13.56 26.23 26.81
C LEU A 67 14.62 26.48 27.90
N ALA A 68 15.59 27.35 27.64
CA ALA A 68 16.59 27.73 28.63
C ALA A 68 15.97 28.43 29.86
N ALA A 69 14.99 29.32 29.65
CA ALA A 69 14.26 29.97 30.74
C ALA A 69 13.42 28.98 31.57
N ALA A 70 13.00 27.87 30.98
CA ALA A 70 12.33 26.75 31.66
C ALA A 70 13.32 25.79 32.35
N ASN A 71 14.62 26.12 32.39
CA ASN A 71 15.71 25.27 32.90
C ASN A 71 15.84 23.92 32.15
N ILE A 72 15.41 23.89 30.89
CA ILE A 72 15.52 22.74 29.99
C ILE A 72 16.82 22.93 29.19
N ASP A 73 17.88 22.23 29.61
CA ASP A 73 19.23 22.34 29.02
C ASP A 73 19.24 22.00 27.51
N SER A 74 19.92 22.83 26.72
CA SER A 74 20.20 22.60 25.30
C SER A 74 20.92 21.29 24.99
N LYS A 75 21.66 20.70 25.94
CA LYS A 75 22.25 19.34 25.79
C LYS A 75 21.20 18.23 25.75
N ARG A 76 19.95 18.53 26.13
CA ARG A 76 18.79 17.61 26.10
C ARG A 76 17.99 17.70 24.80
N LEU A 77 18.34 18.64 23.91
CA LEU A 77 17.97 18.51 22.51
C LEU A 77 18.65 17.25 22.01
N ARG A 78 17.84 16.29 21.57
CA ARG A 78 18.41 15.12 20.93
C ARG A 78 19.13 15.58 19.66
N GLN A 79 20.45 15.45 19.62
CA GLN A 79 21.24 15.47 18.37
C GLN A 79 20.94 14.23 17.50
N ALA A 80 19.73 13.67 17.56
CA ALA A 80 19.43 12.33 17.05
C ALA A 80 19.07 12.31 15.55
N ARG A 81 19.56 13.27 14.77
CA ARG A 81 19.55 13.22 13.30
C ARG A 81 20.79 13.92 12.76
N GLN A 82 21.43 13.32 11.76
CA GLN A 82 22.53 13.94 11.00
C GLN A 82 22.09 15.28 10.38
N THR A 83 20.79 15.43 10.08
CA THR A 83 20.17 16.70 9.66
C THR A 83 19.18 17.23 10.72
N PRO A 84 19.39 18.42 11.30
CA PRO A 84 18.41 19.02 12.19
C PRO A 84 17.14 19.41 11.41
N SER A 85 15.97 19.06 11.93
CA SER A 85 14.69 19.51 11.35
C SER A 85 14.62 21.05 11.32
N LYS A 86 14.16 21.59 10.19
CA LYS A 86 13.93 23.04 10.03
C LYS A 86 12.69 23.53 10.78
N LEU A 87 11.73 22.64 11.02
CA LEU A 87 10.42 22.97 11.56
C LEU A 87 10.21 22.48 13.00
N ASN A 88 11.02 21.53 13.48
CA ASN A 88 10.75 20.84 14.74
C ASN A 88 11.99 20.74 15.63
N LEU A 89 11.79 20.84 16.93
CA LEU A 89 12.76 20.52 17.98
C LEU A 89 12.35 19.22 18.66
N PHE A 90 13.29 18.28 18.78
CA PHE A 90 13.05 16.98 19.42
C PHE A 90 13.65 16.98 20.83
N LEU A 91 12.79 16.74 21.83
CA LEU A 91 13.10 16.92 23.25
C LEU A 91 12.71 15.67 24.05
N SER A 92 13.29 15.52 25.24
CA SER A 92 12.87 14.54 26.25
C SER A 92 12.59 15.25 27.57
N LEU A 93 11.31 15.39 27.91
CA LEU A 93 10.83 16.26 28.99
C LEU A 93 10.15 15.47 30.11
N THR A 94 10.33 15.93 31.34
CA THR A 94 9.57 15.49 32.51
C THR A 94 8.20 16.16 32.57
N LEU A 95 7.30 15.62 33.39
CA LEU A 95 5.96 16.22 33.59
C LEU A 95 6.04 17.67 34.11
N ALA A 96 6.99 17.95 35.02
CA ALA A 96 7.22 19.28 35.54
C ALA A 96 7.66 20.26 34.44
N GLU A 97 8.57 19.84 33.56
CA GLU A 97 9.07 20.65 32.43
C GLU A 97 7.96 20.95 31.41
N LEU A 98 7.08 19.98 31.11
CA LEU A 98 5.92 20.20 30.24
C LEU A 98 4.94 21.22 30.84
N ARG A 99 4.69 21.16 32.15
CA ARG A 99 3.81 22.12 32.84
C ARG A 99 4.40 23.53 32.82
N THR A 100 5.71 23.66 33.04
CA THR A 100 6.42 24.95 32.96
C THR A 100 6.32 25.55 31.55
N LEU A 101 6.50 24.74 30.50
CA LEU A 101 6.37 25.21 29.12
C LEU A 101 4.96 25.69 28.78
N ASP A 102 3.94 24.96 29.21
CA ASP A 102 2.54 25.37 28.98
C ASP A 102 2.20 26.68 29.73
N GLN A 103 2.70 26.84 30.96
CA GLN A 103 2.52 28.06 31.75
C GLN A 103 3.21 29.29 31.10
N LEU A 104 4.39 29.12 30.50
CA LEU A 104 5.11 30.20 29.82
C LEU A 104 4.36 30.76 28.59
N LYS A 105 3.56 29.94 27.90
CA LYS A 105 2.68 30.41 26.81
C LYS A 105 1.48 31.18 27.38
N ARG A 106 0.85 30.67 28.44
CA ARG A 106 -0.33 31.30 29.07
C ARG A 106 -0.06 32.70 29.61
N GLY A 107 1.18 32.95 30.06
CA GLY A 107 1.61 34.25 30.60
C GLY A 107 1.93 35.33 29.57
N ARG A 108 1.83 35.07 28.25
CA ARG A 108 2.21 36.02 27.19
C ARG A 108 1.06 36.35 26.22
N ARG A 109 0.85 37.65 25.96
CA ARG A 109 0.11 38.20 24.80
C ARG A 109 0.75 39.54 24.35
N PRO A 110 0.67 39.96 23.07
CA PRO A 110 0.27 39.24 21.86
C PRO A 110 1.39 39.34 20.80
N ASP A 111 2.44 38.54 20.94
CA ASP A 111 3.33 38.22 19.82
C ASP A 111 3.29 36.70 19.62
N PRO A 112 3.41 36.20 18.37
CA PRO A 112 3.37 34.77 18.10
C PRO A 112 4.40 34.06 18.97
N PHE A 113 3.97 33.10 19.79
CA PHE A 113 4.88 32.32 20.62
C PHE A 113 5.80 31.48 19.70
N PRO A 114 7.10 31.33 20.00
CA PRO A 114 8.04 30.70 19.08
C PRO A 114 7.81 29.20 18.87
N ILE A 115 7.15 28.53 19.82
CA ILE A 115 6.71 27.13 19.70
C ILE A 115 5.21 27.13 19.39
N TYR A 116 4.81 26.55 18.28
CA TYR A 116 3.41 26.41 17.91
C TYR A 116 2.71 25.42 18.84
N LYS A 117 3.26 24.20 18.94
CA LYS A 117 2.67 23.10 19.70
C LYS A 117 3.70 22.05 20.10
N VAL A 118 3.42 21.32 21.18
CA VAL A 118 4.22 20.18 21.66
C VAL A 118 3.41 18.90 21.52
N TRP A 119 3.98 17.92 20.83
CA TRP A 119 3.39 16.62 20.53
C TRP A 119 4.17 15.50 21.23
N ALA A 120 3.54 14.38 21.58
CA ALA A 120 4.28 13.19 21.98
C ALA A 120 5.03 12.58 20.78
N ASP A 121 6.32 12.29 20.94
CA ASP A 121 7.14 11.54 19.99
C ASP A 121 6.98 10.04 20.30
N GLN A 122 5.87 9.48 19.77
CA GLN A 122 5.49 8.10 20.03
C GLN A 122 6.37 7.10 19.27
N LYS A 123 6.65 5.96 19.92
CA LYS A 123 7.24 4.82 19.22
C LYS A 123 6.27 4.33 18.15
N LEU A 124 6.71 4.36 16.89
CA LEU A 124 5.99 3.70 15.81
C LEU A 124 5.94 2.20 16.09
N LYS A 125 4.73 1.64 16.16
CA LYS A 125 4.53 0.19 16.18
C LYS A 125 4.21 -0.28 14.76
N PRO A 126 4.86 -1.34 14.26
CA PRO A 126 4.37 -1.99 13.06
C PRO A 126 3.02 -2.64 13.39
N PHE A 127 2.00 -2.39 12.57
CA PHE A 127 0.81 -3.24 12.57
C PHE A 127 0.81 -3.96 11.23
N ALA A 128 0.82 -5.30 11.25
CA ALA A 128 0.55 -6.08 10.05
C ALA A 128 -0.96 -6.32 9.92
N GLY A 129 -1.48 -6.30 8.69
CA GLY A 129 -2.92 -6.43 8.37
C GLY A 129 -3.64 -5.13 8.01
N LYS A 130 -2.92 -4.00 7.88
CA LYS A 130 -3.52 -2.68 7.61
C LYS A 130 -4.20 -2.52 6.24
N PRO A 131 -3.64 -3.04 5.12
CA PRO A 131 -4.27 -2.88 3.80
C PRO A 131 -5.68 -3.49 3.70
N LEU A 132 -5.91 -4.61 4.41
CA LEU A 132 -7.23 -5.27 4.48
C LEU A 132 -8.28 -4.35 5.11
N ARG A 133 -7.93 -3.60 6.15
CA ARG A 133 -8.83 -2.65 6.81
C ARG A 133 -9.19 -1.48 5.91
N THR A 134 -8.21 -1.00 5.15
CA THR A 134 -8.37 0.12 4.22
C THR A 134 -9.44 -0.17 3.16
N ILE A 135 -9.49 -1.40 2.67
CA ILE A 135 -10.52 -1.85 1.72
C ILE A 135 -11.74 -2.52 2.38
N LYS A 136 -11.77 -2.56 3.73
CA LYS A 136 -12.80 -3.19 4.57
C LYS A 136 -12.98 -4.70 4.34
N ALA A 137 -11.92 -5.38 3.91
CA ALA A 137 -11.92 -6.83 3.70
C ALA A 137 -12.13 -7.60 5.01
N ASP A 138 -11.51 -7.15 6.11
CA ASP A 138 -11.64 -7.79 7.42
C ASP A 138 -13.08 -7.80 7.94
N ALA A 139 -13.79 -6.69 7.78
CA ALA A 139 -15.21 -6.59 8.10
C ALA A 139 -16.06 -7.54 7.23
N CYS A 140 -15.73 -7.69 5.94
CA CYS A 140 -16.45 -8.60 5.04
C CYS A 140 -16.25 -10.07 5.42
N LEU A 141 -15.00 -10.45 5.73
CA LEU A 141 -14.67 -11.80 6.20
C LEU A 141 -15.45 -12.13 7.48
N ALA A 142 -15.44 -11.21 8.45
CA ALA A 142 -16.14 -11.42 9.73
C ALA A 142 -17.67 -11.43 9.61
N THR A 143 -18.25 -10.62 8.72
CA THR A 143 -19.70 -10.42 8.65
C THR A 143 -20.39 -11.36 7.65
N PHE A 144 -19.78 -11.56 6.49
CA PHE A 144 -20.39 -12.28 5.36
C PHE A 144 -19.72 -13.63 5.09
N ASN A 145 -18.71 -14.01 5.88
CA ASN A 145 -17.91 -15.21 5.63
C ASN A 145 -17.34 -15.23 4.20
N ALA A 146 -16.98 -14.05 3.67
CA ALA A 146 -16.51 -13.81 2.30
C ALA A 146 -15.05 -14.26 2.10
N HIS A 147 -14.72 -15.51 2.43
CA HIS A 147 -13.35 -16.01 2.48
C HIS A 147 -12.78 -16.45 1.11
N GLY A 148 -13.59 -16.45 0.04
CA GLY A 148 -13.16 -16.92 -1.29
C GLY A 148 -13.35 -18.42 -1.52
N ARG A 149 -14.15 -19.10 -0.71
CA ARG A 149 -14.43 -20.54 -0.87
C ARG A 149 -14.96 -20.86 -2.27
N ASP A 150 -14.51 -21.99 -2.83
CA ASP A 150 -14.86 -22.49 -4.16
C ASP A 150 -14.51 -21.57 -5.35
N ILE A 151 -13.83 -20.45 -5.10
CA ILE A 151 -13.36 -19.55 -6.14
C ILE A 151 -11.90 -19.85 -6.48
N VAL A 152 -11.63 -19.92 -7.77
CA VAL A 152 -10.28 -20.10 -8.33
C VAL A 152 -9.81 -18.79 -8.96
N VAL A 153 -8.68 -18.28 -8.47
CA VAL A 153 -7.97 -17.11 -9.01
C VAL A 153 -6.68 -17.56 -9.70
N ALA A 154 -6.55 -17.27 -10.99
CA ALA A 154 -5.30 -17.46 -11.71
C ALA A 154 -4.35 -16.28 -11.50
N VAL A 155 -3.07 -16.57 -11.29
CA VAL A 155 -2.01 -15.57 -11.12
C VAL A 155 -1.01 -15.77 -12.25
N ALA A 156 -1.00 -14.86 -13.21
CA ALA A 156 0.00 -14.87 -14.29
C ALA A 156 1.17 -13.96 -13.91
N ASP A 157 2.28 -14.55 -13.48
CA ASP A 157 3.41 -13.82 -12.89
C ASP A 157 4.73 -14.63 -12.97
N SER A 158 5.72 -14.40 -12.10
CA SER A 158 6.99 -15.14 -12.01
C SER A 158 6.87 -16.54 -11.40
N GLY A 159 5.66 -16.99 -11.08
CA GLY A 159 5.39 -18.26 -10.39
C GLY A 159 5.02 -18.04 -8.92
N ILE A 160 4.70 -19.12 -8.20
CA ILE A 160 4.33 -19.06 -6.78
C ILE A 160 5.14 -20.11 -6.04
N ASP A 161 5.82 -19.77 -4.93
CA ASP A 161 6.50 -20.78 -4.10
C ASP A 161 5.49 -21.67 -3.37
N GLY A 162 5.22 -22.85 -3.94
CA GLY A 162 4.25 -23.79 -3.40
C GLY A 162 4.60 -24.40 -2.05
N ARG A 163 5.83 -24.19 -1.55
CA ARG A 163 6.27 -24.66 -0.23
C ARG A 163 6.08 -23.63 0.87
N HIS A 164 5.67 -22.41 0.52
CA HIS A 164 5.54 -21.34 1.48
C HIS A 164 4.38 -21.62 2.46
N ALA A 165 4.65 -21.51 3.77
CA ALA A 165 3.69 -21.86 4.83
C ALA A 165 2.36 -21.08 4.73
N HIS A 166 2.40 -19.89 4.13
CA HIS A 166 1.23 -19.05 3.88
C HIS A 166 0.13 -19.72 3.04
N PHE A 167 0.46 -20.69 2.17
CA PHE A 167 -0.52 -21.38 1.32
C PHE A 167 -0.95 -22.75 1.85
N VAL A 168 -0.40 -23.18 3.00
CA VAL A 168 -0.60 -24.54 3.53
C VAL A 168 -1.93 -24.66 4.28
N GLN A 169 -2.29 -23.67 5.10
CA GLN A 169 -3.46 -23.74 5.99
C GLN A 169 -4.75 -24.10 5.23
N TYR A 170 -5.00 -23.44 4.09
CA TYR A 170 -6.19 -23.67 3.25
C TYR A 170 -5.89 -24.45 1.97
N LYS A 171 -4.66 -24.98 1.86
CA LYS A 171 -4.18 -25.73 0.70
C LYS A 171 -4.47 -24.96 -0.60
N ASN A 172 -4.13 -23.68 -0.64
CA ASN A 172 -4.56 -22.77 -1.70
C ASN A 172 -4.07 -23.21 -3.10
N LEU A 173 -2.92 -23.88 -3.16
CA LEU A 173 -2.28 -24.37 -4.38
C LEU A 173 -2.53 -25.86 -4.64
N GLU A 174 -3.28 -26.55 -3.78
CA GLU A 174 -3.59 -27.97 -3.93
C GLU A 174 -5.10 -28.20 -4.12
N ASN A 175 -5.45 -29.39 -4.61
CA ASN A 175 -6.84 -29.80 -4.81
C ASN A 175 -7.61 -28.84 -5.73
N LEU A 176 -6.96 -28.37 -6.79
CA LEU A 176 -7.63 -27.55 -7.79
C LEU A 176 -8.77 -28.35 -8.45
N PRO A 177 -9.94 -27.73 -8.69
CA PRO A 177 -11.10 -28.42 -9.25
C PRO A 177 -10.85 -28.87 -10.70
N ASP A 178 -11.55 -29.93 -11.13
CA ASP A 178 -11.69 -30.34 -12.53
C ASP A 178 -10.38 -30.49 -13.33
N GLY A 179 -9.33 -31.00 -12.69
CA GLY A 179 -8.06 -31.32 -13.35
C GLY A 179 -7.23 -30.11 -13.76
N LEU A 180 -7.51 -28.93 -13.22
CA LEU A 180 -6.68 -27.73 -13.37
C LEU A 180 -5.24 -28.01 -12.91
N ARG A 181 -4.25 -27.51 -13.68
CA ARG A 181 -2.83 -27.71 -13.40
C ARG A 181 -2.07 -26.42 -13.56
N HIS A 182 -1.14 -26.17 -12.64
CA HIS A 182 -0.17 -25.08 -12.79
C HIS A 182 0.67 -25.28 -14.04
N CYS A 183 0.96 -24.18 -14.74
CA CYS A 183 1.68 -24.21 -16.01
C CYS A 183 2.76 -23.14 -16.06
N ASP A 184 3.89 -23.50 -16.64
CA ASP A 184 5.01 -22.62 -16.87
C ASP A 184 5.17 -22.38 -18.37
N PHE A 185 5.08 -21.10 -18.73
CA PHE A 185 5.19 -20.54 -20.08
C PHE A 185 6.46 -19.70 -20.22
N SER A 186 7.29 -19.56 -19.19
CA SER A 186 8.50 -18.72 -19.24
C SER A 186 9.67 -19.40 -19.97
N LYS A 187 9.55 -20.69 -20.28
CA LYS A 187 10.54 -21.47 -21.02
C LYS A 187 9.91 -22.01 -22.30
N ASP A 188 10.70 -22.13 -23.35
CA ASP A 188 10.27 -22.73 -24.61
C ASP A 188 9.88 -24.21 -24.38
N GLY A 189 8.58 -24.45 -24.16
CA GLY A 189 8.00 -25.76 -23.87
C GLY A 189 7.11 -25.76 -22.64
N LYS A 190 5.95 -26.42 -22.72
CA LYS A 190 4.99 -26.56 -21.60
C LYS A 190 5.58 -27.44 -20.50
N SER A 191 6.33 -26.84 -19.57
CA SER A 191 6.72 -27.51 -18.33
C SER A 191 5.51 -27.50 -17.38
N HIS A 192 4.96 -28.68 -17.10
CA HIS A 192 3.77 -28.79 -16.25
C HIS A 192 4.11 -28.87 -14.76
N GLY A 193 3.34 -28.15 -13.94
CA GLY A 193 3.16 -28.37 -12.50
C GLY A 193 4.28 -27.84 -11.61
N ARG A 194 5.46 -28.45 -11.64
CA ARG A 194 6.48 -28.20 -10.60
C ARG A 194 7.26 -26.90 -10.78
N SER A 195 7.46 -26.44 -12.01
CA SER A 195 8.21 -25.20 -12.24
C SER A 195 7.37 -23.95 -12.02
N ALA A 196 6.06 -24.01 -12.32
CA ALA A 196 5.11 -22.95 -11.99
C ALA A 196 4.92 -22.74 -10.48
N LEU A 197 5.20 -23.78 -9.68
CA LEU A 197 5.23 -23.73 -8.21
C LEU A 197 6.61 -23.41 -7.63
N ARG A 198 7.52 -22.89 -8.46
CA ARG A 198 8.79 -22.30 -8.05
C ARG A 198 8.79 -20.84 -8.47
N ASP A 199 9.18 -19.99 -7.54
CA ASP A 199 9.30 -18.57 -7.78
C ASP A 199 10.70 -18.11 -7.38
N GLU A 200 11.57 -18.02 -8.37
CA GLU A 200 12.91 -17.51 -8.17
C GLU A 200 12.86 -15.99 -7.97
N TYR A 201 12.03 -15.25 -8.69
CA TYR A 201 12.04 -13.80 -8.62
C TYR A 201 11.39 -13.26 -7.33
N GLY A 202 10.31 -13.90 -6.87
CA GLY A 202 9.61 -13.63 -5.62
C GLY A 202 8.37 -12.76 -5.74
N HIS A 203 8.18 -12.08 -6.87
CA HIS A 203 7.06 -11.18 -7.11
C HIS A 203 5.72 -11.93 -7.19
N GLY A 204 5.65 -13.03 -7.94
CA GLY A 204 4.41 -13.80 -8.07
C GLY A 204 3.95 -14.42 -6.75
N THR A 205 4.87 -14.84 -5.87
CA THR A 205 4.55 -15.29 -4.51
C THR A 205 4.02 -14.14 -3.65
N HIS A 206 4.59 -12.95 -3.77
CA HIS A 206 4.11 -11.75 -3.07
C HIS A 206 2.68 -11.38 -3.50
N VAL A 207 2.44 -11.33 -4.81
CA VAL A 207 1.13 -11.10 -5.42
C VAL A 207 0.11 -12.15 -4.96
N ALA A 208 0.47 -13.43 -5.02
CA ALA A 208 -0.38 -14.54 -4.60
C ALA A 208 -0.77 -14.45 -3.11
N GLY A 209 0.16 -14.05 -2.24
CA GLY A 209 -0.08 -13.87 -0.80
C GLY A 209 -1.06 -12.73 -0.48
N ILE A 210 -1.08 -11.68 -1.31
CA ILE A 210 -2.07 -10.60 -1.16
C ILE A 210 -3.48 -11.11 -1.48
N ILE A 211 -3.61 -11.95 -2.52
CA ILE A 211 -4.90 -12.52 -2.94
C ILE A 211 -5.40 -13.50 -1.88
N ALA A 212 -4.59 -14.50 -1.54
CA ALA A 212 -5.01 -15.63 -0.73
C ALA A 212 -3.87 -16.18 0.13
N GLY A 213 -4.23 -17.08 1.04
CA GLY A 213 -3.32 -17.62 2.03
C GLY A 213 -3.49 -16.97 3.40
N SER A 214 -2.95 -17.67 4.38
CA SER A 214 -3.06 -17.32 5.79
C SER A 214 -1.94 -18.02 6.55
N TYR A 215 -1.34 -17.28 7.46
CA TYR A 215 -0.35 -17.79 8.39
C TYR A 215 -0.50 -17.09 9.73
N MET A 216 -0.62 -17.89 10.79
CA MET A 216 -0.62 -17.41 12.16
C MET A 216 0.71 -17.76 12.81
N ALA A 217 1.55 -16.75 13.04
CA ALA A 217 2.78 -16.93 13.79
C ALA A 217 2.47 -16.94 15.29
N GLN A 218 2.80 -18.02 15.99
CA GLN A 218 2.47 -18.21 17.41
C GLN A 218 3.58 -17.75 18.38
N GLY A 219 4.79 -17.42 17.90
CA GLY A 219 5.95 -17.05 18.73
C GLY A 219 6.82 -15.95 18.12
N GLU A 220 7.63 -15.30 18.97
CA GLU A 220 8.62 -14.29 18.56
C GLU A 220 9.68 -14.93 17.64
N GLY A 221 10.05 -14.23 16.56
CA GLY A 221 11.07 -14.70 15.61
C GLY A 221 10.62 -15.80 14.62
N ALA A 222 9.33 -16.17 14.63
CA ALA A 222 8.79 -17.14 13.67
C ALA A 222 8.67 -16.55 12.24
N VAL A 223 8.63 -15.22 12.11
CA VAL A 223 8.49 -14.51 10.84
C VAL A 223 9.59 -13.47 10.70
N THR A 224 10.30 -13.52 9.58
CA THR A 224 11.24 -12.49 9.13
C THR A 224 10.54 -11.56 8.15
N ILE A 225 10.49 -10.27 8.45
CA ILE A 225 9.92 -9.22 7.62
C ILE A 225 11.06 -8.37 7.05
N LEU A 226 11.16 -8.30 5.72
CA LEU A 226 12.03 -7.35 5.04
C LEU A 226 11.28 -6.06 4.74
N ARG A 227 11.83 -4.92 5.19
CA ARG A 227 11.33 -3.58 4.87
C ARG A 227 12.37 -2.79 4.11
N GLN A 228 11.93 -1.94 3.20
CA GLN A 228 12.77 -0.93 2.58
C GLN A 228 12.66 0.39 3.37
N GLU A 229 13.77 0.83 3.96
CA GLU A 229 13.89 2.16 4.54
C GLU A 229 14.74 3.05 3.64
N HIS A 230 14.22 4.24 3.33
CA HIS A 230 15.03 5.30 2.71
C HIS A 230 15.86 5.97 3.80
N ILE A 231 17.18 5.89 3.67
CA ILE A 231 18.09 6.72 4.46
C ILE A 231 18.32 8.01 3.67
N GLU A 232 17.89 9.14 4.23
CA GLU A 232 18.25 10.45 3.70
C GLU A 232 19.73 10.71 4.02
N ASP A 233 20.61 10.57 3.03
CA ASP A 233 21.98 11.07 3.15
C ASP A 233 21.96 12.60 3.22
N SER A 234 22.31 13.11 4.40
CA SER A 234 22.20 14.53 4.76
C SER A 234 23.12 15.47 3.96
N GLU A 235 24.06 14.95 3.17
CA GLU A 235 25.08 15.75 2.47
C GLU A 235 24.84 15.94 0.97
N HIS A 236 23.96 15.14 0.35
CA HIS A 236 23.72 15.21 -1.10
C HIS A 236 22.22 15.22 -1.39
N LEU A 237 21.61 16.41 -1.38
CA LEU A 237 20.22 16.67 -1.78
C LEU A 237 19.96 16.43 -3.29
N GLY A 238 20.60 15.44 -3.92
CA GLY A 238 20.51 15.17 -5.35
C GLY A 238 20.82 13.75 -5.81
N ASP A 239 21.27 12.86 -4.93
CA ASP A 239 21.38 11.43 -5.23
C ASP A 239 20.24 10.66 -4.56
N GLU A 240 19.78 9.58 -5.20
CA GLU A 240 18.78 8.68 -4.63
C GLU A 240 19.31 8.17 -3.29
N GLY A 241 18.74 8.64 -2.17
CA GLY A 241 19.15 8.19 -0.84
C GLY A 241 19.18 6.67 -0.78
N GLU A 242 20.29 6.10 -0.29
CA GLU A 242 20.48 4.66 -0.26
C GLU A 242 19.28 4.00 0.41
N THR A 243 18.60 3.14 -0.35
CA THR A 243 17.49 2.33 0.18
C THR A 243 18.11 1.13 0.88
N GLN A 244 18.08 1.11 2.21
CA GLN A 244 18.55 -0.03 2.98
C GLN A 244 17.38 -0.98 3.26
N THR A 245 17.63 -2.28 3.10
CA THR A 245 16.64 -3.30 3.45
C THR A 245 16.89 -3.75 4.89
N ILE A 246 15.92 -3.50 5.77
CA ILE A 246 15.98 -3.90 7.17
C ILE A 246 15.19 -5.18 7.36
N ALA A 247 15.84 -6.20 7.94
CA ALA A 247 15.17 -7.42 8.36
C ALA A 247 14.74 -7.27 9.83
N GLU A 248 13.44 -7.40 10.08
CA GLU A 248 12.86 -7.40 11.41
C GLU A 248 12.19 -8.74 11.70
N HIS A 249 12.33 -9.21 12.93
CA HIS A 249 11.59 -10.36 13.42
C HIS A 249 10.28 -9.91 14.07
N ASN A 250 9.22 -10.72 13.91
CA ASN A 250 7.98 -10.45 14.62
C ASN A 250 8.21 -10.54 16.14
N LYS A 251 7.80 -9.50 16.88
CA LYS A 251 7.96 -9.40 18.35
C LYS A 251 6.78 -10.01 19.13
N SER A 252 5.70 -10.33 18.43
CA SER A 252 4.48 -10.88 19.00
C SER A 252 3.84 -11.84 18.00
N PRO A 253 2.87 -12.66 18.45
CA PRO A 253 2.02 -13.40 17.53
C PRO A 253 1.40 -12.45 16.50
N ILE A 254 1.39 -12.88 15.25
CA ILE A 254 0.93 -12.07 14.13
C ILE A 254 0.18 -12.95 13.14
N GLU A 255 -1.00 -12.49 12.73
CA GLU A 255 -1.77 -13.14 11.70
C GLU A 255 -1.58 -12.38 10.39
N LEU A 256 -1.03 -13.06 9.40
CA LEU A 256 -0.81 -12.55 8.05
C LEU A 256 -1.72 -13.32 7.12
N ARG A 257 -2.59 -12.62 6.40
CA ARG A 257 -3.56 -13.23 5.50
C ARG A 257 -3.78 -12.38 4.26
N GLY A 258 -4.14 -13.01 3.15
CA GLY A 258 -4.63 -12.35 1.95
C GLY A 258 -6.09 -11.88 2.08
N VAL A 259 -6.60 -11.23 1.04
CA VAL A 259 -7.98 -10.71 0.99
C VAL A 259 -9.02 -11.84 0.99
N ALA A 260 -8.77 -12.91 0.24
CA ALA A 260 -9.61 -14.09 0.12
C ALA A 260 -8.81 -15.34 0.56
N PRO A 261 -8.64 -15.57 1.87
CA PRO A 261 -7.68 -16.55 2.38
C PRO A 261 -7.99 -18.00 2.01
N GLU A 262 -9.25 -18.34 1.69
CA GLU A 262 -9.67 -19.70 1.30
C GLU A 262 -9.75 -19.91 -0.21
N ALA A 263 -9.49 -18.88 -1.03
CA ALA A 263 -9.50 -19.00 -2.49
C ALA A 263 -8.41 -19.95 -3.00
N LYS A 264 -8.72 -20.68 -4.06
CA LYS A 264 -7.76 -21.52 -4.77
C LYS A 264 -6.95 -20.70 -5.76
N LEU A 265 -5.65 -20.96 -5.84
CA LEU A 265 -4.71 -20.22 -6.68
C LEU A 265 -4.20 -21.11 -7.81
N LEU A 266 -4.34 -20.64 -9.05
CA LEU A 266 -3.75 -21.27 -10.23
C LEU A 266 -2.52 -20.46 -10.67
N SER A 267 -1.33 -20.95 -10.32
CA SER A 267 -0.06 -20.39 -10.81
C SER A 267 0.14 -20.59 -12.31
N LEU A 268 0.29 -19.48 -13.05
CA LEU A 268 0.69 -19.43 -14.45
C LEU A 268 2.01 -18.65 -14.55
N LYS A 269 3.14 -19.35 -14.62
CA LYS A 269 4.45 -18.69 -14.68
C LYS A 269 4.68 -18.17 -16.10
N VAL A 270 4.76 -16.86 -16.27
CA VAL A 270 4.99 -16.18 -17.57
C VAL A 270 6.27 -15.34 -17.57
N LEU A 271 6.78 -15.01 -16.38
CA LEU A 271 8.07 -14.34 -16.19
C LEU A 271 9.14 -15.35 -15.75
N ASP A 272 10.37 -15.10 -16.17
CA ASP A 272 11.55 -15.89 -15.83
C ASP A 272 12.09 -15.57 -14.41
N ALA A 273 13.31 -16.03 -14.11
CA ALA A 273 13.94 -15.86 -12.81
C ALA A 273 14.40 -14.42 -12.52
N ASP A 274 14.50 -13.59 -13.55
CA ASP A 274 14.92 -12.18 -13.48
C ASP A 274 13.71 -11.23 -13.51
N GLY A 275 12.49 -11.79 -13.56
CA GLY A 275 11.24 -11.02 -13.63
C GLY A 275 10.94 -10.50 -15.05
N SER A 276 11.63 -11.01 -16.07
CA SER A 276 11.42 -10.65 -17.47
C SER A 276 10.55 -11.68 -18.17
N GLY A 277 9.80 -11.27 -19.18
CA GLY A 277 8.97 -12.19 -19.96
C GLY A 277 8.44 -11.56 -21.23
N TYR A 278 8.05 -12.41 -22.17
CA TYR A 278 7.53 -11.97 -23.47
C TYR A 278 6.00 -11.90 -23.46
N ALA A 279 5.44 -10.97 -24.24
CA ALA A 279 4.00 -10.87 -24.44
C ALA A 279 3.38 -12.19 -24.97
N SER A 280 4.13 -12.97 -25.75
CA SER A 280 3.72 -14.30 -26.22
C SER A 280 3.44 -15.28 -25.08
N ASN A 281 4.24 -15.24 -24.02
CA ASN A 281 4.07 -16.12 -22.86
C ASN A 281 2.78 -15.80 -22.12
N LEU A 282 2.48 -14.50 -21.98
CA LEU A 282 1.24 -14.03 -21.40
C LEU A 282 0.02 -14.42 -22.25
N ILE A 283 0.07 -14.21 -23.57
CA ILE A 283 -1.01 -14.61 -24.48
C ILE A 283 -1.28 -16.11 -24.38
N ALA A 284 -0.23 -16.94 -24.40
CA ALA A 284 -0.37 -18.39 -24.25
C ALA A 284 -1.00 -18.79 -22.91
N ALA A 285 -0.70 -18.07 -21.82
CA ALA A 285 -1.33 -18.29 -20.53
C ALA A 285 -2.81 -17.89 -20.52
N LEU A 286 -3.18 -16.77 -21.17
CA LEU A 286 -4.58 -16.34 -21.31
C LEU A 286 -5.40 -17.34 -22.14
N GLU A 287 -4.84 -17.82 -23.25
CA GLU A 287 -5.45 -18.86 -24.09
C GLU A 287 -5.61 -20.18 -23.33
N TYR A 288 -4.61 -20.56 -22.53
CA TYR A 288 -4.73 -21.74 -21.67
C TYR A 288 -5.89 -21.63 -20.68
N VAL A 289 -6.11 -20.47 -20.06
CA VAL A 289 -7.28 -20.27 -19.17
C VAL A 289 -8.59 -20.28 -19.96
N PHE A 290 -8.61 -19.69 -21.15
CA PHE A 290 -9.76 -19.74 -22.05
C PHE A 290 -10.16 -21.20 -22.39
N ASP A 291 -9.18 -22.04 -22.71
CA ASP A 291 -9.38 -23.46 -23.01
C ASP A 291 -9.83 -24.24 -21.77
N LEU A 292 -9.26 -23.96 -20.60
CA LEU A 292 -9.64 -24.62 -19.34
C LEU A 292 -11.09 -24.37 -18.96
N ASN A 293 -11.59 -23.17 -19.24
CA ASN A 293 -13.00 -22.79 -19.05
C ASN A 293 -13.92 -23.28 -20.17
N ASP A 294 -13.44 -24.20 -21.01
CA ASP A 294 -14.17 -24.80 -22.13
C ASP A 294 -14.77 -23.73 -23.06
N SER A 295 -13.95 -22.73 -23.41
CA SER A 295 -14.35 -21.59 -24.23
C SER A 295 -15.53 -20.79 -23.67
N GLY A 296 -15.73 -20.80 -22.34
CA GLY A 296 -16.79 -20.08 -21.64
C GLY A 296 -18.05 -20.90 -21.35
N ARG A 297 -18.07 -22.21 -21.66
CA ARG A 297 -19.21 -23.09 -21.34
C ARG A 297 -19.25 -23.49 -19.87
N LYS A 298 -18.09 -23.58 -19.21
CA LYS A 298 -17.98 -23.91 -17.79
C LYS A 298 -16.84 -23.12 -17.16
N THR A 299 -17.18 -22.11 -16.37
CA THR A 299 -16.20 -21.31 -15.63
C THR A 299 -15.58 -22.15 -14.51
N LYS A 300 -14.29 -22.47 -14.65
CA LYS A 300 -13.48 -23.13 -13.60
C LYS A 300 -12.55 -22.11 -12.94
N VAL A 301 -11.93 -21.26 -13.74
CA VAL A 301 -11.16 -20.09 -13.30
C VAL A 301 -12.07 -18.89 -13.36
N HIS A 302 -12.25 -18.20 -12.24
CA HIS A 302 -13.25 -17.16 -12.06
C HIS A 302 -12.64 -15.76 -12.20
N CYS A 303 -11.41 -15.60 -11.72
CA CYS A 303 -10.66 -14.36 -11.76
C CYS A 303 -9.22 -14.62 -12.22
N LEU A 304 -8.62 -13.65 -12.92
CA LEU A 304 -7.23 -13.69 -13.33
C LEU A 304 -6.55 -12.37 -12.97
N ASN A 305 -5.46 -12.44 -12.21
CA ASN A 305 -4.63 -11.30 -11.83
C ASN A 305 -3.43 -11.13 -12.77
N LEU A 306 -3.25 -9.92 -13.30
CA LEU A 306 -2.14 -9.48 -14.14
C LEU A 306 -1.40 -8.33 -13.45
N SER A 307 -0.37 -8.67 -12.67
CA SER A 307 0.51 -7.70 -11.99
C SER A 307 1.75 -7.37 -12.82
N LEU A 308 1.62 -7.43 -14.14
CA LEU A 308 2.69 -7.20 -15.11
C LEU A 308 2.12 -6.52 -16.36
N GLY A 309 3.02 -5.89 -17.11
CA GLY A 309 2.66 -5.19 -18.33
C GLY A 309 3.89 -4.61 -19.00
N TYR A 310 3.68 -3.93 -20.12
CA TYR A 310 4.73 -3.20 -20.83
C TYR A 310 4.21 -1.80 -21.22
N PRO A 311 5.13 -0.82 -21.37
CA PRO A 311 4.75 0.52 -21.81
C PRO A 311 3.98 0.47 -23.13
N PHE A 312 2.87 1.20 -23.18
CA PHE A 312 2.09 1.33 -24.40
C PHE A 312 2.79 2.27 -25.38
N GLU A 313 3.06 1.79 -26.59
CA GLU A 313 3.61 2.58 -27.69
C GLU A 313 2.50 2.93 -28.70
N ALA A 314 2.10 4.20 -28.71
CA ALA A 314 0.98 4.69 -29.54
C ALA A 314 1.23 4.54 -31.04
N ALA A 315 2.50 4.49 -31.46
CA ALA A 315 2.87 4.28 -32.85
C ALA A 315 2.56 2.85 -33.34
N TRP A 316 2.44 1.87 -32.45
CA TRP A 316 2.30 0.46 -32.82
C TRP A 316 0.85 0.01 -32.93
N TYR A 317 0.01 0.41 -31.97
CA TYR A 317 -1.40 0.03 -31.89
C TYR A 317 -2.23 1.17 -31.31
N ALA A 318 -3.53 1.19 -31.63
CA ALA A 318 -4.47 2.02 -30.88
C ALA A 318 -4.53 1.54 -29.42
N ALA A 319 -4.77 2.46 -28.47
CA ALA A 319 -4.82 2.13 -27.05
C ALA A 319 -5.84 1.02 -26.78
N GLY A 320 -5.41 -0.04 -26.09
CA GLY A 320 -6.26 -1.21 -25.81
C GLY A 320 -6.44 -2.19 -26.98
N GLN A 321 -5.75 -2.01 -28.12
CA GLN A 321 -5.81 -2.90 -29.29
C GLN A 321 -4.53 -3.71 -29.50
N SER A 322 -3.60 -3.71 -28.54
CA SER A 322 -2.46 -4.62 -28.62
C SER A 322 -2.89 -6.08 -28.53
N PRO A 323 -2.09 -7.03 -29.07
CA PRO A 323 -2.42 -8.45 -29.03
C PRO A 323 -2.78 -8.97 -27.63
N VAL A 324 -2.09 -8.46 -26.60
CA VAL A 324 -2.39 -8.80 -25.20
C VAL A 324 -3.74 -8.22 -24.76
N CYS A 325 -4.02 -6.94 -25.03
CA CYS A 325 -5.31 -6.33 -24.67
C CYS A 325 -6.50 -7.02 -25.37
N VAL A 326 -6.33 -7.46 -26.62
CA VAL A 326 -7.34 -8.22 -27.36
C VAL A 326 -7.56 -9.60 -26.73
N ALA A 327 -6.48 -10.30 -26.37
CA ALA A 327 -6.57 -11.59 -25.67
C ALA A 327 -7.25 -11.46 -24.30
N VAL A 328 -6.93 -10.41 -23.54
CA VAL A 328 -7.60 -10.08 -22.28
C VAL A 328 -9.08 -9.82 -22.49
N THR A 329 -9.45 -9.00 -23.48
CA THR A 329 -10.85 -8.72 -23.79
C THR A 329 -11.62 -9.98 -24.17
N ARG A 330 -11.00 -10.89 -24.93
CA ARG A 330 -11.59 -12.19 -25.28
C ARG A 330 -11.83 -13.06 -24.05
N LEU A 331 -10.87 -13.10 -23.11
CA LEU A 331 -11.00 -13.87 -21.88
C LEU A 331 -12.07 -13.29 -20.95
N VAL A 332 -12.19 -11.96 -20.86
CA VAL A 332 -13.27 -11.33 -20.10
C VAL A 332 -14.63 -11.70 -20.68
N ARG A 333 -14.77 -11.64 -22.01
CA ARG A 333 -16.02 -12.02 -22.69
C ARG A 333 -16.40 -13.49 -22.54
N SER A 334 -15.47 -14.38 -22.17
CA SER A 334 -15.79 -15.78 -21.84
C SER A 334 -16.25 -15.99 -20.40
N GLY A 335 -16.33 -14.92 -19.58
CA GLY A 335 -16.88 -14.94 -18.23
C GLY A 335 -15.86 -14.83 -17.10
N VAL A 336 -14.56 -14.63 -17.41
CA VAL A 336 -13.51 -14.49 -16.39
C VAL A 336 -13.30 -13.03 -16.02
N VAL A 337 -13.26 -12.70 -14.73
CA VAL A 337 -12.88 -11.35 -14.30
C VAL A 337 -11.37 -11.18 -14.46
N VAL A 338 -10.92 -10.25 -15.30
CA VAL A 338 -9.48 -9.95 -15.44
C VAL A 338 -9.15 -8.65 -14.71
N VAL A 339 -8.22 -8.72 -13.77
CA VAL A 339 -7.72 -7.59 -12.99
C VAL A 339 -6.29 -7.30 -13.42
N ALA A 340 -6.03 -6.08 -13.88
CA ALA A 340 -4.73 -5.66 -14.40
C ALA A 340 -4.17 -4.47 -13.63
N ALA A 341 -2.88 -4.49 -13.33
CA ALA A 341 -2.18 -3.33 -12.78
C ALA A 341 -2.14 -2.18 -13.81
N ALA A 342 -2.27 -0.94 -13.34
CA ALA A 342 -2.19 0.24 -14.22
C ALA A 342 -0.78 0.49 -14.78
N GLY A 343 0.27 0.02 -14.09
CA GLY A 343 1.68 0.30 -14.39
C GLY A 343 2.29 1.32 -13.43
N ASN A 344 3.62 1.42 -13.42
CA ASN A 344 4.37 2.28 -12.48
C ASN A 344 5.03 3.50 -13.17
N ASP A 345 4.60 3.82 -14.39
CA ASP A 345 5.15 4.90 -15.22
C ASP A 345 4.44 6.26 -15.01
N GLY A 346 3.73 6.41 -13.88
CA GLY A 346 3.04 7.64 -13.53
C GLY A 346 3.97 8.83 -13.28
N SER A 347 5.26 8.59 -13.05
CA SER A 347 6.27 9.64 -12.90
C SER A 347 7.60 9.22 -13.51
N ILE A 348 8.26 10.13 -14.19
CA ILE A 348 9.61 9.91 -14.72
C ILE A 348 10.60 10.92 -14.13
N MET A 349 11.87 10.51 -14.08
CA MET A 349 12.97 11.42 -13.78
C MET A 349 13.46 12.03 -15.10
N LEU A 350 13.30 13.34 -15.24
CA LEU A 350 13.94 14.09 -16.31
C LEU A 350 15.24 14.69 -15.79
N GLN A 351 16.32 14.50 -16.54
CA GLN A 351 17.58 15.20 -16.34
C GLN A 351 17.79 16.17 -17.50
N PRO A 352 17.42 17.46 -17.34
CA PRO A 352 17.62 18.45 -18.40
C PRO A 352 19.11 18.61 -18.68
N GLU A 353 19.46 18.70 -19.95
CA GLU A 353 20.83 18.99 -20.38
C GLU A 353 21.29 20.34 -19.78
N GLY A 354 22.42 20.35 -19.07
CA GLY A 354 22.92 21.52 -18.35
C GLY A 354 22.32 21.78 -16.97
N ALA A 355 21.35 21.00 -16.49
CA ALA A 355 20.87 21.06 -15.12
C ALA A 355 21.62 20.06 -14.22
N GLY A 356 22.17 20.54 -13.10
CA GLY A 356 22.92 19.71 -12.16
C GLY A 356 22.08 18.71 -11.34
N ARG A 357 20.76 18.62 -11.55
CA ARG A 357 19.89 17.70 -10.80
C ARG A 357 18.70 17.21 -11.61
N ALA A 358 18.47 15.90 -11.59
CA ALA A 358 17.26 15.30 -12.13
C ALA A 358 16.02 15.74 -11.33
N LYS A 359 14.88 15.90 -12.02
CA LYS A 359 13.58 16.26 -11.44
C LYS A 359 12.55 15.21 -11.79
N ARG A 360 11.78 14.77 -10.78
CA ARG A 360 10.62 13.90 -10.99
C ARG A 360 9.45 14.73 -11.52
N ILE A 361 8.91 14.32 -12.66
CA ILE A 361 7.70 14.91 -13.24
C ILE A 361 6.60 13.85 -13.34
N GLY A 362 5.35 14.26 -13.19
CA GLY A 362 4.21 13.37 -13.40
C GLY A 362 3.89 13.22 -14.89
N LEU A 363 3.56 12.01 -15.32
CA LEU A 363 3.09 11.71 -16.68
C LEU A 363 1.59 11.41 -16.67
N ALA A 364 0.86 12.10 -17.53
CA ALA A 364 -0.48 11.70 -17.95
C ALA A 364 -0.37 10.66 -19.08
N GLN A 365 -1.45 9.93 -19.36
CA GLN A 365 -1.50 8.90 -20.41
C GLN A 365 -0.41 7.82 -20.27
N SER A 366 -0.13 7.44 -19.02
CA SER A 366 0.94 6.50 -18.66
C SER A 366 0.44 5.08 -18.39
N ILE A 367 -0.84 4.79 -18.64
CA ILE A 367 -1.40 3.45 -18.43
C ILE A 367 -0.74 2.45 -19.38
N ASN A 368 -0.19 1.38 -18.82
CA ASN A 368 0.48 0.33 -19.56
C ASN A 368 -0.51 -0.71 -20.10
N ASP A 369 -0.05 -1.50 -21.08
CA ASP A 369 -0.77 -2.69 -21.52
C ASP A 369 -0.44 -3.86 -20.58
N PRO A 370 -1.42 -4.67 -20.14
CA PRO A 370 -2.81 -4.76 -20.59
C PRO A 370 -3.83 -3.83 -19.89
N GLY A 371 -3.39 -2.92 -19.02
CA GLY A 371 -4.25 -1.97 -18.31
C GLY A 371 -5.08 -1.03 -19.21
N ASN A 372 -4.72 -0.85 -20.48
CA ASN A 372 -5.54 -0.13 -21.46
C ASN A 372 -6.75 -0.94 -21.99
N ALA A 373 -6.83 -2.25 -21.73
CA ALA A 373 -7.96 -3.07 -22.13
C ALA A 373 -9.25 -2.58 -21.46
N GLU A 374 -10.28 -2.29 -22.25
CA GLU A 374 -11.55 -1.73 -21.76
C GLU A 374 -12.26 -2.69 -20.80
N ALA A 375 -12.27 -3.97 -21.16
CA ALA A 375 -12.99 -5.01 -20.44
C ALA A 375 -12.33 -5.40 -19.11
N ALA A 376 -11.02 -5.19 -18.94
CA ALA A 376 -10.31 -5.48 -17.69
C ALA A 376 -10.64 -4.46 -16.60
N ILE A 377 -10.51 -4.86 -15.34
CA ILE A 377 -10.49 -3.96 -14.18
C ILE A 377 -9.05 -3.50 -14.00
N THR A 378 -8.77 -2.26 -14.37
CA THR A 378 -7.44 -1.65 -14.25
C THR A 378 -7.30 -0.95 -12.91
N VAL A 379 -6.26 -1.31 -12.17
CA VAL A 379 -6.09 -0.93 -10.77
C VAL A 379 -4.89 0.00 -10.60
N GLY A 380 -5.14 1.21 -10.09
CA GLY A 380 -4.11 2.13 -9.64
C GLY A 380 -3.74 1.91 -8.16
N SER A 381 -2.63 2.52 -7.74
CA SER A 381 -2.08 2.35 -6.39
C SER A 381 -2.38 3.55 -5.49
N THR A 382 -2.74 3.27 -4.24
CA THR A 382 -2.78 4.24 -3.15
C THR A 382 -1.86 3.86 -2.00
N HIS A 383 -1.63 4.82 -1.11
CA HIS A 383 -1.02 4.54 0.18
C HIS A 383 -1.84 3.50 0.97
N GLY A 384 -1.18 2.53 1.58
CA GLY A 384 -1.85 1.41 2.24
C GLY A 384 -2.63 1.76 3.52
N GLU A 385 -2.18 2.78 4.27
CA GLU A 385 -2.78 3.16 5.56
C GLU A 385 -3.70 4.38 5.53
N SER A 386 -3.26 5.47 4.89
CA SER A 386 -3.99 6.74 4.88
C SER A 386 -4.21 7.23 3.45
N PRO A 387 -5.00 6.50 2.63
CA PRO A 387 -5.27 6.88 1.25
C PRO A 387 -5.98 8.23 1.13
N HIS A 388 -6.78 8.64 2.13
CA HIS A 388 -7.40 9.97 2.14
C HIS A 388 -6.40 11.11 2.35
N LEU A 389 -5.29 10.85 3.07
CA LEU A 389 -4.25 11.84 3.35
C LEU A 389 -3.22 11.91 2.22
N TYR A 390 -2.64 10.75 1.87
CA TYR A 390 -1.55 10.65 0.90
C TYR A 390 -2.05 10.51 -0.54
N GLY A 391 -3.30 10.07 -0.75
CA GLY A 391 -3.90 9.96 -2.07
C GLY A 391 -3.33 8.82 -2.93
N VAL A 392 -3.32 9.08 -4.23
CA VAL A 392 -2.80 8.19 -5.27
C VAL A 392 -1.27 8.21 -5.24
N SER A 393 -0.65 7.05 -5.23
CA SER A 393 0.82 6.91 -5.19
C SER A 393 1.46 7.63 -6.39
N TYR A 394 2.60 8.28 -6.16
CA TYR A 394 3.23 9.11 -7.20
C TYR A 394 3.62 8.30 -8.44
N PHE A 395 4.02 7.04 -8.29
CA PHE A 395 4.38 6.13 -9.38
C PHE A 395 3.18 5.53 -10.11
N SER A 396 1.97 5.54 -9.52
CA SER A 396 0.80 4.93 -10.15
C SER A 396 0.54 5.58 -11.49
N SER A 397 0.44 4.76 -12.54
CA SER A 397 0.10 5.25 -13.87
C SER A 397 -1.26 5.89 -13.91
N ARG A 398 -1.40 6.90 -14.76
CA ARG A 398 -2.55 7.82 -14.81
C ARG A 398 -3.12 7.83 -16.20
N GLY A 399 -4.44 7.88 -16.27
CA GLY A 399 -5.13 8.08 -17.52
C GLY A 399 -5.13 9.55 -17.99
N PRO A 400 -6.04 9.87 -18.93
CA PRO A 400 -6.86 8.90 -19.68
C PRO A 400 -5.96 7.97 -20.50
N THR A 401 -6.50 6.91 -21.09
CA THR A 401 -5.77 6.17 -22.13
C THR A 401 -5.43 7.10 -23.30
N ALA A 402 -4.51 6.71 -24.19
CA ALA A 402 -4.10 7.58 -25.30
C ALA A 402 -5.24 7.93 -26.27
N ASP A 403 -6.32 7.13 -26.31
CA ASP A 403 -7.56 7.38 -27.07
C ASP A 403 -8.66 8.09 -26.25
N GLY A 404 -8.36 8.51 -25.02
CA GLY A 404 -9.27 9.34 -24.20
C GLY A 404 -10.24 8.57 -23.29
N ARG A 405 -10.19 7.23 -23.24
CA ARG A 405 -11.01 6.44 -22.30
C ARG A 405 -10.52 6.64 -20.86
N MET A 406 -11.46 6.61 -19.92
CA MET A 406 -11.16 6.80 -18.51
C MET A 406 -10.55 5.53 -17.90
N LYS A 407 -9.28 5.60 -17.53
CA LYS A 407 -8.53 4.61 -16.75
C LYS A 407 -7.64 5.34 -15.73
N PRO A 408 -7.19 4.69 -14.63
CA PRO A 408 -7.59 3.37 -14.15
C PRO A 408 -9.09 3.31 -13.79
N ASP A 409 -9.64 2.12 -13.61
CA ASP A 409 -11.06 1.97 -13.24
C ASP A 409 -11.27 2.28 -11.75
N LEU A 410 -10.35 1.85 -10.89
CA LEU A 410 -10.39 2.05 -9.44
C LEU A 410 -8.99 1.96 -8.82
N LEU A 411 -8.92 2.20 -7.52
CA LEU A 411 -7.70 2.20 -6.73
C LEU A 411 -7.73 1.13 -5.64
N ALA A 412 -6.55 0.61 -5.31
CA ALA A 412 -6.33 -0.23 -4.14
C ALA A 412 -4.96 0.06 -3.48
N PRO A 413 -4.76 -0.37 -2.22
CA PRO A 413 -3.48 -0.29 -1.54
C PRO A 413 -2.34 -0.92 -2.34
N GLY A 414 -1.31 -0.14 -2.69
CA GLY A 414 -0.14 -0.64 -3.42
C GLY A 414 1.20 -0.10 -2.92
N GLU A 415 1.22 0.70 -1.87
CA GLU A 415 2.45 1.24 -1.27
C GLU A 415 2.79 0.52 0.05
N ARG A 416 4.04 0.04 0.16
CA ARG A 416 4.59 -0.66 1.34
C ARG A 416 3.70 -1.82 1.79
N ILE A 417 3.30 -2.64 0.84
CA ILE A 417 2.43 -3.79 1.08
C ILE A 417 3.29 -4.97 1.53
N LEU A 418 3.03 -5.44 2.74
CA LEU A 418 3.65 -6.64 3.31
C LEU A 418 2.95 -7.90 2.77
N SER A 419 3.70 -8.78 2.11
CA SER A 419 3.22 -10.11 1.68
C SER A 419 4.33 -11.16 1.71
N CYS A 420 3.96 -12.42 1.52
CA CYS A 420 4.90 -13.54 1.58
C CYS A 420 5.93 -13.47 0.46
N SER A 421 7.17 -13.86 0.76
CA SER A 421 8.26 -13.86 -0.20
C SER A 421 9.01 -15.19 -0.09
N PRO A 422 9.42 -15.80 -1.22
CA PRO A 422 10.23 -17.01 -1.16
C PRO A 422 11.56 -16.68 -0.51
N ARG A 423 12.03 -17.61 0.31
CA ARG A 423 13.28 -17.47 1.05
C ARG A 423 14.47 -17.18 0.12
N SER A 424 14.53 -17.84 -1.03
CA SER A 424 15.60 -17.66 -2.02
C SER A 424 15.63 -16.27 -2.66
N ALA A 425 14.48 -15.59 -2.75
CA ALA A 425 14.43 -14.20 -3.24
C ALA A 425 14.90 -13.24 -2.15
N VAL A 426 14.51 -13.51 -0.91
CA VAL A 426 15.01 -12.80 0.27
C VAL A 426 16.53 -12.92 0.36
N GLU A 427 17.09 -14.13 0.35
CA GLU A 427 18.53 -14.39 0.47
C GLU A 427 19.34 -13.76 -0.67
N ARG A 428 18.79 -13.65 -1.89
CA ARG A 428 19.46 -12.97 -3.02
C ARG A 428 19.60 -11.46 -2.84
N GLN A 429 18.66 -10.83 -2.14
CA GLN A 429 18.72 -9.41 -1.79
C GLN A 429 19.56 -9.14 -0.53
N VAL A 430 20.03 -10.18 0.18
CA VAL A 430 20.97 -10.06 1.31
C VAL A 430 22.40 -9.85 0.81
N ARG A 431 22.65 -8.70 0.18
CA ARG A 431 23.95 -8.00 0.29
C ARG A 431 23.66 -6.63 0.91
N THR A 432 23.47 -6.58 2.22
CA THR A 432 23.81 -5.48 3.16
C THR A 432 22.93 -5.48 4.42
N ALA A 433 23.51 -5.95 5.53
CA ALA A 433 23.46 -5.38 6.89
C ALA A 433 24.19 -6.36 7.85
N PRO A 434 25.19 -5.93 8.63
CA PRO A 434 25.81 -6.78 9.65
C PRO A 434 24.79 -7.16 10.73
N GLY A 435 24.61 -8.45 10.98
CA GLY A 435 23.77 -8.94 12.09
C GLY A 435 22.43 -9.57 11.70
N THR A 436 22.04 -9.58 10.42
CA THR A 436 20.82 -10.25 9.97
C THR A 436 20.98 -11.76 9.98
N ARG A 437 20.38 -12.45 10.96
CA ARG A 437 20.26 -13.92 10.99
C ARG A 437 18.88 -14.35 10.50
N ILE A 438 18.81 -14.82 9.26
CA ILE A 438 17.62 -15.51 8.74
C ILE A 438 17.74 -16.98 9.16
N THR A 439 17.05 -17.38 10.22
CA THR A 439 17.06 -18.78 10.68
C THR A 439 16.36 -19.67 9.67
N ALA A 440 16.75 -20.94 9.54
CA ALA A 440 16.15 -21.89 8.60
C ALA A 440 14.63 -22.06 8.80
N GLU A 441 14.15 -21.81 10.01
CA GLU A 441 12.75 -21.97 10.42
C GLU A 441 11.90 -20.72 10.22
N SER A 442 12.52 -19.55 9.97
CA SER A 442 11.77 -18.30 9.78
C SER A 442 11.02 -18.28 8.44
N ILE A 443 9.73 -17.93 8.49
CA ILE A 443 8.91 -17.68 7.31
C ILE A 443 9.13 -16.24 6.84
N CYS A 444 9.35 -16.05 5.54
CA CYS A 444 9.79 -14.77 5.00
C CYS A 444 8.63 -13.94 4.41
N TYR A 445 8.58 -12.68 4.77
CA TYR A 445 7.70 -11.67 4.17
C TYR A 445 8.52 -10.46 3.76
N ARG A 446 8.03 -9.72 2.76
CA ARG A 446 8.68 -8.52 2.24
C ARG A 446 7.66 -7.43 1.98
N GLU A 447 8.04 -6.19 2.23
CA GLU A 447 7.30 -5.01 1.80
C GLU A 447 7.70 -4.62 0.38
N GLU A 448 6.70 -4.49 -0.49
CA GLU A 448 6.88 -4.01 -1.86
C GLU A 448 5.90 -2.88 -2.16
N SER A 449 6.27 -2.03 -3.11
CA SER A 449 5.44 -0.93 -3.58
C SER A 449 5.27 -1.00 -5.09
N GLY A 450 4.03 -0.92 -5.57
CA GLY A 450 3.71 -0.96 -6.98
C GLY A 450 2.21 -1.14 -7.22
N THR A 451 1.75 -0.77 -8.42
CA THR A 451 0.41 -1.15 -8.89
C THR A 451 0.24 -2.68 -8.97
N SER A 452 1.36 -3.41 -9.10
CA SER A 452 1.45 -4.87 -8.98
C SER A 452 1.00 -5.42 -7.62
N MET A 453 1.03 -4.61 -6.55
CA MET A 453 0.48 -4.98 -5.23
C MET A 453 -0.96 -4.50 -5.06
N ALA A 454 -1.39 -3.48 -5.81
CA ALA A 454 -2.78 -3.01 -5.78
C ALA A 454 -3.74 -3.96 -6.52
N ALA A 455 -3.36 -4.44 -7.71
CA ALA A 455 -4.15 -5.39 -8.49
C ALA A 455 -4.58 -6.66 -7.70
N PRO A 456 -3.69 -7.36 -6.97
CA PRO A 456 -4.07 -8.55 -6.22
C PRO A 456 -5.03 -8.28 -5.06
N HIS A 457 -5.05 -7.08 -4.47
CA HIS A 457 -6.07 -6.73 -3.48
C HIS A 457 -7.47 -6.78 -4.12
N VAL A 458 -7.59 -6.28 -5.35
CA VAL A 458 -8.85 -6.27 -6.10
C VAL A 458 -9.20 -7.68 -6.58
N ALA A 459 -8.22 -8.46 -7.07
CA ALA A 459 -8.45 -9.86 -7.46
C ALA A 459 -8.93 -10.71 -6.28
N GLY A 460 -8.34 -10.52 -5.09
CA GLY A 460 -8.81 -11.15 -3.87
C GLY A 460 -10.18 -10.65 -3.43
N ALA A 461 -10.47 -9.35 -3.57
CA ALA A 461 -11.79 -8.79 -3.27
C ALA A 461 -12.88 -9.36 -4.19
N VAL A 462 -12.59 -9.53 -5.48
CA VAL A 462 -13.47 -10.20 -6.45
C VAL A 462 -13.69 -11.65 -6.04
N ALA A 463 -12.65 -12.38 -5.62
CA ALA A 463 -12.80 -13.75 -5.17
C ALA A 463 -13.67 -13.87 -3.90
N ALA A 464 -13.47 -12.97 -2.94
CA ALA A 464 -14.31 -12.87 -1.75
C ALA A 464 -15.78 -12.57 -2.11
N PHE A 465 -16.02 -11.60 -3.01
CA PHE A 465 -17.36 -11.24 -3.49
C PHE A 465 -18.05 -12.41 -4.19
N LEU A 466 -17.39 -13.06 -5.15
CA LEU A 466 -17.95 -14.19 -5.90
C LEU A 466 -18.23 -15.43 -5.03
N SER A 467 -17.51 -15.58 -3.90
CA SER A 467 -17.78 -16.66 -2.95
C SER A 467 -19.08 -16.48 -2.16
N VAL A 468 -19.58 -15.25 -2.06
CA VAL A 468 -20.87 -14.93 -1.42
C VAL A 468 -21.97 -14.81 -2.47
N GLN A 469 -21.69 -14.05 -3.54
CA GLN A 469 -22.63 -13.73 -4.61
C GLN A 469 -22.30 -14.55 -5.86
N ASN A 470 -22.62 -15.84 -5.80
CA ASN A 470 -22.27 -16.81 -6.83
C ASN A 470 -23.01 -16.60 -8.17
N GLU A 471 -24.11 -15.84 -8.17
CA GLU A 471 -24.90 -15.48 -9.34
C GLU A 471 -24.15 -14.56 -10.32
N PHE A 472 -23.09 -13.88 -9.83
CA PHE A 472 -22.21 -13.05 -10.63
C PHE A 472 -21.07 -13.83 -11.30
N ILE A 473 -20.92 -15.13 -11.00
CA ILE A 473 -19.92 -15.98 -11.68
C ILE A 473 -20.25 -16.03 -13.18
N GLY A 474 -19.27 -15.72 -14.02
CA GLY A 474 -19.45 -15.63 -15.47
C GLY A 474 -19.93 -14.26 -15.96
N ARG A 475 -20.13 -13.27 -15.08
CA ARG A 475 -20.62 -11.93 -15.43
C ARG A 475 -19.61 -10.81 -15.08
N PRO A 476 -18.42 -10.82 -15.70
CA PRO A 476 -17.33 -9.93 -15.28
C PRO A 476 -17.64 -8.43 -15.50
N GLU A 477 -18.46 -8.07 -16.49
CA GLU A 477 -18.89 -6.68 -16.70
C GLU A 477 -19.79 -6.18 -15.56
N GLU A 478 -20.70 -7.02 -15.06
CA GLU A 478 -21.54 -6.70 -13.89
C GLU A 478 -20.68 -6.58 -12.62
N VAL A 479 -19.74 -7.51 -12.41
CA VAL A 479 -18.78 -7.44 -11.30
C VAL A 479 -17.98 -6.15 -11.36
N LYS A 480 -17.40 -5.82 -12.52
CA LYS A 480 -16.65 -4.57 -12.72
C LYS A 480 -17.51 -3.36 -12.37
N LYS A 481 -18.75 -3.32 -12.83
CA LYS A 481 -19.68 -2.23 -12.55
C LYS A 481 -19.98 -2.09 -11.05
N VAL A 482 -20.29 -3.19 -10.37
CA VAL A 482 -20.54 -3.19 -8.91
C VAL A 482 -19.36 -2.58 -8.17
N PHE A 483 -18.14 -3.07 -8.43
CA PHE A 483 -16.95 -2.55 -7.75
C PHE A 483 -16.68 -1.07 -8.05
N MET A 484 -16.92 -0.61 -9.28
CA MET A 484 -16.76 0.81 -9.63
C MET A 484 -17.83 1.68 -8.96
N ASP A 485 -19.09 1.25 -8.96
CA ASP A 485 -20.21 2.04 -8.40
C ASP A 485 -20.13 2.15 -6.86
N THR A 486 -19.44 1.22 -6.19
CA THR A 486 -19.32 1.19 -4.72
C THR A 486 -18.02 1.76 -4.17
N CYS A 487 -17.13 2.26 -5.03
CA CYS A 487 -15.87 2.86 -4.60
C CYS A 487 -16.06 4.08 -3.67
N THR A 488 -15.09 4.31 -2.80
CA THR A 488 -15.00 5.51 -1.97
C THR A 488 -14.16 6.57 -2.70
N ASP A 489 -14.80 7.69 -3.05
CA ASP A 489 -14.13 8.83 -3.66
C ASP A 489 -13.05 9.44 -2.73
N LEU A 490 -11.85 9.67 -3.27
CA LEU A 490 -10.73 10.32 -2.58
C LEU A 490 -10.61 11.81 -2.92
N GLY A 491 -11.54 12.38 -3.68
CA GLY A 491 -11.57 13.78 -4.08
C GLY A 491 -10.46 14.16 -5.06
N ARG A 492 -10.07 13.24 -5.95
CA ARG A 492 -9.01 13.43 -6.96
C ARG A 492 -9.59 13.44 -8.37
N THR A 493 -8.77 13.82 -9.35
CA THR A 493 -9.18 13.78 -10.76
C THR A 493 -9.46 12.34 -11.20
N ARG A 494 -10.44 12.15 -12.07
CA ARG A 494 -10.99 10.83 -12.44
C ARG A 494 -9.96 10.00 -13.22
N GLU A 495 -9.00 10.66 -13.86
CA GLU A 495 -7.83 10.08 -14.54
C GLU A 495 -6.80 9.50 -13.57
N PHE A 496 -6.81 9.93 -12.31
CA PHE A 496 -5.87 9.48 -11.29
C PHE A 496 -6.51 8.40 -10.41
N GLN A 497 -7.77 8.60 -10.02
CA GLN A 497 -8.43 7.69 -9.07
C GLN A 497 -9.45 6.74 -9.68
N GLY A 498 -9.82 6.90 -10.95
CA GLY A 498 -10.94 6.16 -11.52
C GLY A 498 -12.23 6.46 -10.74
N ALA A 499 -12.91 5.41 -10.29
CA ALA A 499 -14.08 5.50 -9.43
C ALA A 499 -13.75 5.76 -7.95
N GLY A 500 -12.48 5.66 -7.54
CA GLY A 500 -12.03 5.85 -6.16
C GLY A 500 -11.40 4.57 -5.56
N LEU A 501 -11.26 4.55 -4.25
CA LEU A 501 -10.72 3.43 -3.48
C LEU A 501 -11.76 2.32 -3.35
N ILE A 502 -11.35 1.08 -3.62
CA ILE A 502 -12.22 -0.10 -3.45
C ILE A 502 -12.75 -0.23 -2.01
N ASP A 503 -14.04 -0.51 -1.90
CA ASP A 503 -14.74 -0.74 -0.63
C ASP A 503 -15.53 -2.05 -0.72
N MET A 504 -15.01 -3.11 -0.09
CA MET A 504 -15.60 -4.44 -0.18
C MET A 504 -16.95 -4.54 0.54
N MET A 505 -17.13 -3.81 1.65
CA MET A 505 -18.38 -3.84 2.41
C MET A 505 -19.52 -3.28 1.56
N ARG A 506 -19.26 -2.14 0.90
CA ARG A 506 -20.25 -1.53 0.00
C ARG A 506 -20.51 -2.41 -1.23
N ALA A 507 -19.48 -3.06 -1.77
CA ALA A 507 -19.61 -3.96 -2.92
C ALA A 507 -20.50 -5.18 -2.61
N ILE A 508 -20.32 -5.82 -1.45
CA ILE A 508 -21.14 -6.99 -1.06
C ILE A 508 -22.58 -6.59 -0.71
N GLN A 509 -22.78 -5.41 -0.13
CA GLN A 509 -24.10 -4.92 0.32
C GLN A 509 -24.94 -4.25 -0.78
N SER A 510 -24.36 -3.91 -1.93
CA SER A 510 -25.06 -3.16 -2.98
C SER A 510 -25.98 -4.02 -3.84
N VAL A 511 -25.87 -5.33 -3.73
CA VAL A 511 -26.57 -6.34 -4.54
C VAL A 511 -27.63 -7.09 -3.75
#